data_AF-A0A7T0BW76-F1
#
_entry.id   AF-A0A7T0BW76-F1
#
_cell.length_a   1.000
_cell.length_b   1.000
_cell.length_c   1.000
_cell.angle_alpha   90.00
_cell.angle_beta   90.00
_cell.angle_gamma   90.00
#
_symmetry.space_group_name_H-M   'P 1'
#
loop_
_entity.id
_entity.type
_entity.pdbx_description
1 polymer ?
#
loop_
_entity_poly.entity_id
_entity_poly.type
_entity_poly.pdbx_seq_one_letter_code
_entity_poly.pdbx_strand_id
1 'polypeptide(L)'
;MEGNEKLEETLQFIKLMWALFMAALYLTCFIDEYRFPGERSEPLEGEEAIWMVQNVLFFGLMGLGFLADLVQIKIDRTKAFLFLAMSLILGGLASTIGALQFKIIKKLMMAFGIEF
;
A
#
# COMPACT_ATOMS: atom_id res chain seq x y z
N MET A 1 -14.74 -12.53 -30.03
CA MET A 1 -14.54 -13.04 -28.65
C MET A 1 -13.09 -12.85 -28.17
N GLU A 2 -12.07 -12.88 -29.04
CA GLU A 2 -10.65 -12.62 -28.68
C GLU A 2 -10.36 -11.27 -27.98
N GLY A 3 -11.14 -10.21 -28.28
CA GLY A 3 -10.90 -8.88 -27.70
C GLY A 3 -11.14 -8.80 -26.19
N ASN A 4 -12.01 -9.68 -25.65
CA ASN A 4 -12.34 -9.68 -24.22
C ASN A 4 -11.34 -10.52 -23.41
N GLU A 5 -10.84 -11.63 -23.95
CA GLU A 5 -9.78 -12.44 -23.32
C GLU A 5 -8.50 -11.63 -23.11
N LYS A 6 -8.07 -10.87 -24.13
CA LYS A 6 -6.87 -10.00 -24.00
C LYS A 6 -7.07 -8.89 -22.96
N LEU A 7 -8.29 -8.37 -22.81
CA LEU A 7 -8.61 -7.38 -21.78
C LEU A 7 -8.62 -7.99 -20.38
N GLU A 8 -9.14 -9.20 -20.23
CA GLU A 8 -9.12 -9.94 -18.96
C GLU A 8 -7.69 -10.30 -18.53
N GLU A 9 -6.85 -10.76 -19.46
CA GLU A 9 -5.43 -11.03 -19.20
C GLU A 9 -4.69 -9.75 -18.78
N THR A 10 -4.89 -8.65 -19.51
CA THR A 10 -4.33 -7.34 -19.15
C THR A 10 -4.79 -6.88 -17.77
N LEU A 11 -6.07 -7.04 -17.45
CA LEU A 11 -6.61 -6.71 -16.14
C LEU A 11 -5.98 -7.56 -15.03
N GLN A 12 -5.72 -8.84 -15.29
CA GLN A 12 -5.06 -9.73 -14.34
C GLN A 12 -3.61 -9.31 -14.08
N PHE A 13 -2.86 -8.92 -15.12
CA PHE A 13 -1.52 -8.35 -14.96
C PHE A 13 -1.53 -7.06 -14.13
N ILE A 14 -2.47 -6.15 -14.40
CA ILE A 14 -2.57 -4.89 -13.64
C ILE A 14 -2.89 -5.18 -12.17
N LYS A 15 -3.81 -6.12 -11.88
CA LYS A 15 -4.12 -6.53 -10.50
C LYS A 15 -2.91 -7.13 -9.77
N LEU A 16 -2.09 -7.91 -10.47
CA LEU A 16 -0.88 -8.49 -9.90
C LEU A 16 0.17 -7.41 -9.58
N MET A 17 0.36 -6.45 -10.49
CA MET A 17 1.21 -5.28 -10.24
C MET A 17 0.69 -4.44 -9.08
N TRP A 18 -0.62 -4.22 -9.02
CA TRP A 18 -1.28 -3.50 -7.93
C TRP A 18 -1.04 -4.19 -6.58
N ALA A 19 -1.20 -5.51 -6.51
CA ALA A 19 -0.92 -6.29 -5.31
C ALA A 19 0.56 -6.23 -4.89
N LEU A 20 1.48 -6.22 -5.86
CA LEU A 20 2.91 -6.10 -5.60
C LEU A 20 3.27 -4.71 -5.04
N PHE A 21 2.69 -3.64 -5.59
CA PHE A 21 2.84 -2.28 -5.05
C PHE A 21 2.27 -2.16 -3.63
N MET A 22 1.13 -2.81 -3.36
CA MET A 22 0.54 -2.92 -2.01
C MET A 22 1.51 -3.58 -1.03
N ALA A 23 2.10 -4.72 -1.41
CA ALA A 23 3.06 -5.42 -0.57
C ALA A 23 4.34 -4.59 -0.34
N ALA A 24 4.85 -3.92 -1.38
CA ALA A 24 6.00 -3.04 -1.27
C ALA A 24 5.72 -1.86 -0.33
N LEU A 25 4.56 -1.21 -0.46
CA LEU A 25 4.15 -0.10 0.41
C LEU A 25 4.10 -0.55 1.87
N TYR A 26 3.46 -1.70 2.13
CA TYR A 26 3.39 -2.28 3.47
C TYR A 26 4.80 -2.54 4.05
N LEU A 27 5.70 -3.15 3.29
CA LEU A 27 7.08 -3.39 3.72
C LEU A 27 7.82 -2.10 4.03
N THR A 28 7.64 -1.05 3.21
CA THR A 28 8.29 0.24 3.46
C THR A 28 7.78 0.92 4.73
N CYS A 29 6.47 0.87 5.02
CA CYS A 29 5.93 1.36 6.29
C CYS A 29 6.45 0.55 7.48
N PHE A 30 6.61 -0.77 7.32
CA PHE A 30 7.16 -1.62 8.38
C PHE A 30 8.65 -1.33 8.67
N ILE A 31 9.46 -1.15 7.63
CA ILE A 31 10.89 -0.80 7.77
C ILE A 31 11.05 0.58 8.41
N ASP A 32 10.22 1.53 8.02
CA ASP A 32 10.21 2.90 8.55
C ASP A 32 10.00 2.89 10.07
N GLU A 33 8.91 2.26 10.50
CA GLU A 33 8.56 2.18 11.92
C GLU A 33 9.56 1.30 12.73
N TYR A 34 10.14 0.26 12.12
CA TYR A 34 11.19 -0.55 12.76
C TYR A 34 12.48 0.24 13.00
N ARG A 35 12.89 1.07 12.03
CA ARG A 35 14.16 1.80 12.07
C ARG A 35 14.05 3.16 12.76
N PHE A 36 12.91 3.81 12.62
CA PHE A 36 12.61 5.13 13.17
C PHE A 36 11.30 5.09 13.96
N PRO A 37 11.30 4.50 15.16
CA PRO A 37 10.08 4.40 15.94
C PRO A 37 9.57 5.77 16.42
N GLY A 38 8.26 6.00 16.26
CA GLY A 38 7.54 7.17 16.77
C GLY A 38 6.97 8.10 15.69
N GLU A 39 5.73 8.58 15.89
CA GLU A 39 5.11 9.58 15.02
C GLU A 39 5.82 10.94 15.14
N ARG A 40 6.42 11.39 14.05
CA ARG A 40 7.02 12.73 13.93
C ARG A 40 6.32 13.49 12.81
N SER A 41 6.16 14.79 13.00
CA SER A 41 5.65 15.68 11.95
C SER A 41 6.71 15.97 10.87
N GLU A 42 7.98 15.77 11.20
CA GLU A 42 9.11 15.99 10.32
C GLU A 42 10.01 14.74 10.30
N PRO A 43 10.40 14.25 9.12
CA PRO A 43 11.29 13.11 8.99
C PRO A 43 12.71 13.44 9.46
N LEU A 44 13.40 12.48 10.08
CA LEU A 44 14.83 12.59 10.40
C LEU A 44 15.71 12.47 9.13
N GLU A 45 16.97 12.93 9.20
CA GLU A 45 17.98 12.67 8.16
C GLU A 45 18.12 11.15 7.94
N GLY A 46 17.56 10.66 6.83
CA GLY A 46 17.49 9.23 6.46
C GLY A 46 16.08 8.64 6.39
N GLU A 47 15.12 9.23 7.09
CA GLU A 47 13.69 8.87 7.04
C GLU A 47 13.00 9.50 5.81
N GLU A 48 13.46 10.68 5.39
CA GLU A 48 12.96 11.40 4.20
C GLU A 48 12.93 10.54 2.94
N ALA A 49 13.97 9.75 2.70
CA ALA A 49 14.04 8.87 1.53
C ALA A 49 12.99 7.75 1.61
N ILE A 50 12.72 7.22 2.80
CA ILE A 50 11.71 6.18 3.02
C ILE A 50 10.32 6.77 2.80
N TRP A 51 10.04 7.95 3.34
CA TRP A 51 8.79 8.67 3.13
C TRP A 51 8.56 9.01 1.66
N MET A 52 9.61 9.45 0.94
CA MET A 52 9.54 9.70 -0.49
C MET A 52 9.22 8.43 -1.27
N VAL A 53 9.83 7.29 -0.91
CA VAL A 53 9.51 5.99 -1.52
C VAL A 53 8.08 5.55 -1.21
N GLN A 54 7.61 5.67 0.04
CA GLN A 54 6.22 5.38 0.41
C GLN A 54 5.23 6.21 -0.41
N ASN A 55 5.50 7.51 -0.57
CA ASN A 55 4.69 8.40 -1.40
C ASN A 55 4.66 7.95 -2.86
N VAL A 56 5.81 7.63 -3.44
CA VAL A 56 5.91 7.13 -4.83
C VAL A 56 5.13 5.81 -4.99
N LEU A 57 5.27 4.89 -4.04
CA LEU A 57 4.54 3.62 -4.04
C LEU A 57 3.03 3.83 -3.91
N PHE A 58 2.60 4.75 -3.05
CA PHE A 58 1.19 5.10 -2.87
C PHE A 58 0.61 5.74 -4.14
N PHE A 59 1.30 6.71 -4.75
CA PHE A 59 0.89 7.29 -6.03
C PHE A 59 0.86 6.25 -7.16
N GLY A 60 1.84 5.34 -7.19
CA GLY A 60 1.85 4.20 -8.11
C GLY A 60 0.66 3.27 -7.90
N LEU A 61 0.29 3.00 -6.65
CA LEU A 61 -0.90 2.21 -6.27
C LEU A 61 -2.18 2.85 -6.82
N MET A 62 -2.32 4.16 -6.63
CA MET A 62 -3.46 4.94 -7.10
C MET A 62 -3.55 4.93 -8.63
N GLY A 63 -2.41 5.10 -9.31
CA GLY A 63 -2.33 5.02 -10.77
C GLY A 63 -2.68 3.64 -11.31
N LEU A 64 -2.16 2.57 -10.70
CA LEU A 64 -2.47 1.19 -11.07
C LEU A 64 -3.93 0.82 -10.77
N GLY A 65 -4.46 1.28 -9.63
CA GLY A 65 -5.87 1.09 -9.27
C GLY A 65 -6.81 1.78 -10.27
N PHE A 66 -6.48 3.02 -10.66
CA PHE A 66 -7.20 3.74 -11.70
C PHE A 66 -7.13 3.04 -13.07
N LEU A 67 -5.95 2.53 -13.44
CA LEU A 67 -5.77 1.79 -14.70
C LEU A 67 -6.57 0.48 -14.69
N ALA A 68 -6.58 -0.24 -13.56
CA ALA A 68 -7.39 -1.44 -13.36
C ALA A 68 -8.87 -1.12 -13.55
N ASP A 69 -9.35 -0.03 -12.94
CA ASP A 69 -10.73 0.41 -13.08
C ASP A 69 -11.08 0.82 -14.51
N LEU A 70 -10.19 1.49 -15.25
CA LEU A 70 -10.38 1.84 -16.66
C LEU A 70 -10.57 0.59 -17.55
N VAL A 71 -9.71 -0.42 -17.36
CA VAL A 71 -9.82 -1.69 -18.09
C VAL A 71 -11.06 -2.45 -17.63
N GLN A 72 -11.39 -2.42 -16.35
CA GLN A 72 -12.55 -3.10 -15.80
C GLN A 72 -13.88 -2.50 -16.28
N ILE A 73 -13.98 -1.17 -16.42
CA ILE A 73 -15.16 -0.50 -16.99
C ILE A 73 -15.41 -0.94 -18.45
N LYS A 74 -14.36 -1.28 -19.20
CA LYS A 74 -14.49 -1.81 -20.57
C LYS A 74 -15.10 -3.22 -20.60
N ILE A 75 -14.93 -4.00 -19.53
CA ILE A 75 -15.43 -5.38 -19.40
C ILE A 75 -16.82 -5.37 -18.71
N ASP A 76 -16.94 -4.71 -17.57
CA ASP A 76 -18.13 -4.64 -16.72
C ASP A 76 -18.23 -3.25 -16.06
N ARG A 77 -19.13 -2.40 -16.57
CA ARG A 77 -19.32 -1.02 -16.08
C ARG A 77 -19.80 -0.95 -14.62
N THR A 78 -20.34 -2.03 -14.09
CA THR A 78 -20.94 -2.06 -12.75
C THR A 78 -19.90 -2.08 -11.63
N LYS A 79 -18.64 -2.41 -11.96
CA LYS A 79 -17.52 -2.52 -11.00
C LYS A 79 -16.52 -1.37 -11.13
N ALA A 80 -16.98 -0.20 -11.55
CA ALA A 80 -16.16 0.99 -11.65
C ALA A 80 -15.66 1.45 -10.27
N PHE A 81 -14.41 1.92 -10.21
CA PHE A 81 -13.78 2.55 -9.03
C PHE A 81 -13.49 1.64 -7.83
N LEU A 82 -13.66 0.32 -7.96
CA LEU A 82 -13.41 -0.60 -6.85
C LEU A 82 -11.92 -0.64 -6.49
N PHE A 83 -11.03 -0.69 -7.49
CA PHE A 83 -9.59 -0.78 -7.27
C PHE A 83 -9.01 0.53 -6.78
N LEU A 84 -9.49 1.67 -7.30
CA LEU A 84 -9.12 2.99 -6.81
C LEU A 84 -9.54 3.19 -5.35
N ALA A 85 -10.78 2.82 -5.00
CA ALA A 85 -11.26 2.92 -3.62
C ALA A 85 -10.47 2.00 -2.68
N MET A 86 -10.17 0.76 -3.09
CA MET A 86 -9.31 -0.15 -2.34
C MET A 86 -7.88 0.41 -2.18
N SER A 87 -7.32 1.03 -3.22
CA SER A 87 -5.99 1.66 -3.16
C SER A 87 -5.95 2.77 -2.11
N LEU A 88 -7.00 3.60 -2.08
CA LEU A 88 -7.10 4.72 -1.16
C LEU A 88 -7.27 4.23 0.29
N ILE A 89 -8.19 3.29 0.51
CA ILE A 89 -8.44 2.72 1.83
C ILE A 89 -7.22 1.97 2.33
N LEU A 90 -6.69 1.04 1.55
CA LEU A 90 -5.59 0.16 1.99
C LEU A 90 -4.26 0.90 2.06
N GLY A 91 -3.99 1.82 1.13
CA GLY A 91 -2.79 2.65 1.17
C GLY A 91 -2.82 3.66 2.31
N GLY A 92 -3.98 4.29 2.58
CA GLY A 92 -4.16 5.15 3.76
C GLY A 92 -4.07 4.38 5.07
N LEU A 93 -4.64 3.17 5.11
CA LEU A 93 -4.54 2.27 6.25
C LEU A 93 -3.13 1.72 6.45
N ALA A 94 -2.32 1.52 5.41
CA ALA A 94 -0.94 1.02 5.56
C ALA A 94 -0.10 1.95 6.46
N SER A 95 -0.25 3.26 6.29
CA SER A 95 0.39 4.27 7.14
C SER A 95 -0.09 4.19 8.59
N THR A 96 -1.39 4.03 8.83
CA THR A 96 -1.97 3.96 10.19
C THR A 96 -1.73 2.61 10.89
N ILE A 97 -1.74 1.51 10.13
CA ILE A 97 -1.51 0.15 10.62
C ILE A 97 -0.05 -0.02 11.03
N GLY A 98 0.92 0.61 10.34
CA GLY A 98 2.32 0.62 10.76
C GLY A 98 2.49 1.18 12.18
N ALA A 99 1.97 2.38 12.41
CA ALA A 99 2.04 3.04 13.72
C ALA A 99 1.30 2.27 14.84
N LEU A 100 0.17 1.63 14.52
CA LEU A 100 -0.58 0.81 15.48
C LEU A 100 0.09 -0.53 15.77
N GLN A 101 0.62 -1.21 14.75
CA GLN A 101 1.33 -2.49 14.92
C GLN A 101 2.54 -2.32 15.83
N PHE A 102 3.32 -1.25 15.66
CA PHE A 102 4.49 -1.03 16.50
C PHE A 102 4.13 -0.64 17.95
N LYS A 103 3.09 0.18 18.15
CA LYS A 103 2.55 0.47 19.50
C LYS A 103 2.09 -0.83 20.19
N ILE A 104 1.45 -1.75 19.47
CA ILE A 104 1.00 -3.04 20.01
C ILE A 104 2.18 -3.98 20.28
N ILE A 105 3.13 -4.12 19.36
CA ILE A 105 4.33 -4.95 19.53
C ILE A 105 5.15 -4.45 20.72
N LYS A 106 5.38 -3.13 20.81
CA LYS A 106 6.09 -2.52 21.95
C LYS A 106 5.36 -2.76 23.26
N LYS A 107 4.03 -2.67 23.29
CA LYS A 107 3.20 -2.94 24.48
C LYS A 107 3.22 -4.41 24.88
N LEU A 108 3.14 -5.34 23.92
CA LEU A 108 3.29 -6.78 24.16
C LEU A 108 4.69 -7.10 24.66
N MET A 109 5.72 -6.57 24.02
CA MET A 109 7.12 -6.80 24.37
C MET A 109 7.45 -6.26 25.77
N MET A 110 6.91 -5.11 26.15
CA MET A 110 6.99 -4.57 27.52
C MET A 110 6.23 -5.45 28.53
N ALA A 111 5.08 -6.02 28.15
CA ALA A 111 4.35 -6.99 28.98
C ALA A 111 5.10 -8.33 29.16
N PHE A 112 6.00 -8.67 28.23
CA PHE A 112 6.86 -9.86 28.29
C PHE A 112 8.27 -9.60 28.86
N GLY A 113 8.60 -8.36 29.23
CA GLY A 113 9.84 -8.02 29.95
C GLY A 113 11.13 -8.13 29.14
N ILE A 114 11.08 -7.95 27.82
CA ILE A 114 12.27 -7.99 26.94
C ILE A 114 12.68 -6.54 26.61
N GLU A 115 13.84 -6.10 27.11
CA GLU A 115 14.45 -4.80 26.82
C GLU A 115 15.65 -4.96 25.86
N PHE A 116 15.72 -4.12 24.82
CA PHE A 116 16.93 -3.83 24.04
C PHE A 116 17.05 -2.31 23.90
#